data_AF-A0A6M3JE76-F1
#
_entry.id   AF-A0A6M3JE76-F1
#
_cell.length_a   1.000
_cell.length_b   1.000
_cell.length_c   1.000
_cell.angle_alpha   90.00
_cell.angle_beta   90.00
_cell.angle_gamma   90.00
#
_symmetry.space_group_name_H-M   'P 1'
#
loop_
_entity.id
_entity.type
_entity.pdbx_description
1 polymer ?
#
loop_
_entity_poly.entity_id
_entity_poly.type
_entity_poly.pdbx_seq_one_letter_code
_entity_poly.pdbx_strand_id
1 'polypeptide(L)'
;MIKKIVIGIICILALIAIAFTLELGGLGWKMFFAPKHEAVRRKVFKQTRSYNEGKMQDLAKYKFEYEKADISGKAVIVSTIRHMFADFQCEDLPAELKTFLKKIRGY
;
A
#
# COMPACT_ATOMS: atom_id res chain seq x y z
N MET A 1 -20.76 52.98 23.68
CA MET A 1 -20.97 51.57 24.06
C MET A 1 -21.11 50.65 22.85
N ILE A 2 -22.01 50.96 21.90
CA ILE A 2 -22.29 50.16 20.68
C ILE A 2 -21.03 49.89 19.82
N LYS A 3 -20.19 50.90 19.57
CA LYS A 3 -18.94 50.71 18.78
C LYS A 3 -18.00 49.65 19.38
N LYS A 4 -17.91 49.54 20.71
CA LYS A 4 -17.07 48.53 21.38
C LYS A 4 -17.65 47.11 21.21
N ILE A 5 -18.98 46.99 21.22
CA ILE A 5 -19.69 45.72 20.99
C ILE A 5 -19.48 45.27 19.53
N VAL A 6 -19.61 46.18 18.57
CA VAL A 6 -19.39 45.89 17.15
C VAL A 6 -17.95 45.45 16.87
N ILE A 7 -16.96 46.13 17.45
CA ILE A 7 -15.54 45.73 17.34
C ILE A 7 -15.33 44.34 17.94
N GLY A 8 -15.93 44.05 19.10
CA GLY A 8 -15.86 42.73 19.72
C GLY A 8 -16.40 41.61 18.82
N ILE A 9 -17.54 41.83 18.16
CA ILE A 9 -18.15 40.86 17.23
C ILE A 9 -17.25 40.63 16.02
N ILE A 10 -16.66 41.68 15.45
CA ILE A 10 -15.75 41.57 14.30
C ILE A 10 -14.50 40.76 14.68
N CYS A 11 -13.93 40.98 15.86
CA CYS A 11 -12.79 40.20 16.35
C CYS A 11 -13.13 38.71 16.50
N ILE A 12 -14.32 38.39 17.02
CA ILE A 12 -14.77 36.99 17.15
C ILE A 12 -14.94 36.34 15.79
N LEU A 13 -15.57 37.02 14.83
CA LEU A 13 -15.74 36.52 13.46
C LEU A 13 -14.38 36.32 12.76
N ALA A 14 -13.43 37.23 12.97
CA ALA A 14 -12.08 37.09 12.43
C ALA A 14 -11.36 35.86 13.01
N LEU A 15 -11.49 35.60 14.31
CA LEU A 15 -10.91 34.41 14.95
C LEU A 15 -11.52 33.11 14.40
N ILE A 16 -12.84 33.08 14.19
CA ILE A 16 -13.53 31.93 13.60
C ILE A 16 -13.04 31.69 12.15
N ALA A 17 -12.90 32.74 11.35
CA ALA A 17 -12.39 32.64 9.99
C ALA A 17 -10.94 32.13 9.93
N ILE A 18 -10.08 32.59 10.85
CA ILE A 18 -8.70 32.10 10.97
C ILE A 18 -8.69 30.62 11.39
N ALA A 19 -9.52 30.21 12.34
CA ALA A 19 -9.62 28.82 12.75
C ALA A 19 -10.02 27.91 11.57
N PHE A 20 -11.06 28.30 10.82
CA PHE A 20 -11.53 27.54 9.64
C PHE A 20 -10.46 27.42 8.54
N THR A 21 -9.71 28.50 8.28
CA THR A 21 -8.66 28.48 7.23
C THR A 21 -7.46 27.62 7.63
N LEU A 22 -7.07 27.63 8.91
CA LEU A 22 -6.03 26.73 9.43
C LEU A 22 -6.46 25.26 9.35
N GLU A 23 -7.73 24.96 9.63
CA GLU A 23 -8.26 23.60 9.55
C GLU A 23 -8.32 23.08 8.10
N LEU A 24 -8.83 23.89 7.17
CA LEU A 24 -8.85 23.56 5.75
C LEU A 24 -7.44 23.41 5.16
N GLY A 25 -6.51 24.28 5.55
CA GLY A 25 -5.09 24.16 5.19
C GLY A 25 -4.45 22.89 5.75
N GLY A 26 -4.76 22.55 7.01
CA GLY A 26 -4.32 21.31 7.65
C GLY A 26 -4.89 20.05 7.00
N LEU A 27 -6.13 20.09 6.53
CA LEU A 27 -6.74 19.01 5.74
C LEU A 27 -6.05 18.82 4.39
N GLY A 28 -5.74 19.91 3.68
CA GLY A 28 -4.96 19.86 2.44
C GLY A 28 -3.56 19.27 2.65
N TRP A 29 -2.88 19.67 3.72
CA TRP A 29 -1.59 19.11 4.10
C TRP A 29 -1.67 17.61 4.40
N LYS A 30 -2.65 17.19 5.22
CA LYS A 30 -2.87 15.77 5.53
C LYS A 30 -3.16 14.96 4.27
N MET A 31 -4.01 15.45 3.36
CA MET A 31 -4.34 14.77 2.12
C MET A 31 -3.12 14.57 1.21
N PHE A 32 -2.18 15.52 1.21
CA PHE A 32 -0.95 15.41 0.41
C PHE A 32 0.13 14.54 1.04
N PHE A 33 0.32 14.61 2.36
CA PHE A 33 1.40 13.91 3.06
C PHE A 33 1.01 12.51 3.54
N ALA A 34 -0.24 12.27 3.95
CA ALA A 34 -0.67 10.96 4.44
C ALA A 34 -0.45 9.82 3.43
N PRO A 35 -0.76 9.97 2.12
CA PRO A 35 -0.47 8.93 1.15
C PRO A 35 1.02 8.63 1.02
N LYS A 36 1.88 9.66 1.14
CA LYS A 36 3.34 9.48 1.08
C LYS A 36 3.86 8.70 2.28
N HIS A 37 3.36 9.00 3.47
CA HIS A 37 3.70 8.25 4.68
C HIS A 37 3.26 6.78 4.59
N GLU A 38 2.03 6.51 4.14
CA GLU A 38 1.56 5.14 3.93
C GLU A 38 2.34 4.40 2.83
N ALA A 39 2.72 5.10 1.75
CA ALA A 39 3.57 4.51 0.71
C ALA A 39 4.95 4.10 1.24
N VAL A 40 5.58 4.93 2.07
CA VAL A 40 6.85 4.59 2.74
C VAL A 40 6.67 3.41 3.68
N ARG A 41 5.62 3.44 4.52
CA ARG A 41 5.30 2.33 5.44
C ARG A 41 5.10 1.03 4.69
N ARG A 42 4.38 1.04 3.56
CA ARG A 42 4.19 -0.12 2.68
C ARG A 42 5.50 -0.62 2.08
N LYS A 43 6.40 0.28 1.65
CA LYS A 43 7.73 -0.10 1.13
C LYS A 43 8.57 -0.77 2.19
N VAL A 44 8.64 -0.18 3.39
CA VAL A 44 9.35 -0.74 4.54
C VAL A 44 8.78 -2.11 4.90
N PHE A 45 7.46 -2.24 4.94
CA PHE A 45 6.79 -3.54 5.18
C PHE A 45 7.15 -4.58 4.12
N LYS A 46 7.15 -4.22 2.83
CA LYS A 46 7.56 -5.14 1.75
C LYS A 46 9.03 -5.60 1.87
N GLN A 47 9.87 -4.87 2.60
CA GLN A 47 11.27 -5.23 2.84
C GLN A 47 11.46 -6.03 4.13
N THR A 48 10.42 -6.23 4.96
CA THR A 48 10.58 -7.01 6.19
C THR A 48 10.75 -8.49 5.87
N ARG A 49 11.56 -9.16 6.69
CA ARG A 49 11.78 -10.60 6.62
C ARG A 49 10.47 -11.40 6.68
N SER A 50 9.55 -11.01 7.57
CA SER A 50 8.26 -11.66 7.73
C SER A 50 7.40 -11.61 6.47
N TYR A 51 7.44 -10.50 5.72
CA TYR A 51 6.74 -10.39 4.44
C TYR A 51 7.34 -11.34 3.40
N ASN A 52 8.67 -11.37 3.31
CA ASN A 52 9.39 -12.23 2.36
C ASN A 52 9.19 -13.72 2.66
N GLU A 53 9.26 -14.12 3.93
CA GLU A 53 9.00 -15.49 4.36
C GLU A 53 7.56 -15.92 4.08
N GLY A 54 6.57 -15.06 4.36
CA GLY A 54 5.17 -15.34 4.02
C GLY A 54 4.97 -15.51 2.51
N LYS A 55 5.57 -14.63 1.70
CA LYS A 55 5.53 -14.74 0.24
C LYS A 55 6.20 -16.01 -0.28
N MET A 56 7.27 -16.46 0.35
CA MET A 56 7.94 -17.71 0.01
C MET A 56 7.05 -18.92 0.29
N GLN A 57 6.39 -18.94 1.46
CA GLN A 57 5.44 -20.00 1.83
C GLN A 57 4.25 -20.05 0.87
N ASP A 58 3.68 -18.89 0.53
CA ASP A 58 2.60 -18.79 -0.45
C ASP A 58 3.03 -19.35 -1.82
N LEU A 59 4.22 -18.98 -2.30
CA LEU A 59 4.73 -19.47 -3.58
C LEU A 59 4.97 -20.98 -3.58
N ALA A 60 5.50 -21.53 -2.48
CA ALA A 60 5.68 -22.97 -2.33
C ALA A 60 4.33 -23.72 -2.34
N LYS A 61 3.32 -23.17 -1.65
CA LYS A 61 1.96 -23.72 -1.68
C LYS A 61 1.38 -23.69 -3.09
N TYR A 62 1.47 -22.56 -3.79
CA TYR A 62 0.98 -22.46 -5.16
C TYR A 62 1.73 -23.37 -6.14
N LYS A 63 3.02 -23.61 -5.94
CA LYS A 63 3.77 -24.60 -6.72
C LYS A 63 3.19 -26.00 -6.56
N PHE A 64 2.90 -26.40 -5.33
CA PHE A 64 2.29 -27.70 -5.05
C PHE A 64 0.87 -27.82 -5.63
N GLU A 65 0.06 -26.77 -5.52
CA GLU A 65 -1.26 -26.71 -6.15
C GLU A 65 -1.16 -26.77 -7.68
N TYR A 66 -0.19 -26.07 -8.27
CA TYR A 66 0.06 -26.10 -9.71
C TYR A 66 0.44 -27.50 -10.17
N GLU A 67 1.27 -28.23 -9.43
CA GLU A 67 1.65 -29.61 -9.78
C GLU A 67 0.46 -30.56 -9.76
N LYS A 68 -0.47 -30.37 -8.82
CA LYS A 68 -1.67 -31.20 -8.64
C LYS A 68 -2.85 -30.83 -9.53
N ALA A 69 -2.90 -29.60 -10.03
CA ALA A 69 -4.03 -29.09 -10.78
C ALA A 69 -4.12 -29.69 -12.20
N ASP A 70 -5.35 -29.73 -12.70
CA ASP A 70 -5.69 -29.99 -14.09
C ASP A 70 -5.27 -28.80 -14.99
N ILE A 71 -5.47 -28.95 -16.31
CA ILE A 71 -5.04 -27.92 -17.29
C ILE A 71 -5.73 -26.58 -17.02
N SER A 72 -7.02 -26.60 -16.66
CA SER A 72 -7.78 -25.38 -16.34
C SER A 72 -7.30 -24.73 -15.04
N GLY A 73 -7.17 -25.52 -13.97
CA GLY A 73 -6.67 -25.03 -12.68
C GLY A 73 -5.26 -24.46 -12.76
N LYS A 74 -4.38 -25.06 -13.56
CA LYS A 74 -3.03 -24.54 -13.82
C LYS A 74 -3.04 -23.13 -14.40
N ALA A 75 -3.93 -22.83 -15.34
CA ALA A 75 -4.04 -21.50 -15.94
C ALA A 75 -4.47 -20.44 -14.90
N VAL A 76 -5.41 -20.79 -14.03
CA VAL A 76 -5.87 -19.90 -12.94
C VAL A 76 -4.76 -19.65 -11.93
N ILE A 77 -4.03 -20.69 -11.54
CA ILE A 77 -2.90 -20.57 -10.60
C ILE A 77 -1.79 -19.69 -11.19
N VAL A 78 -1.45 -19.89 -12.46
CA VAL A 78 -0.45 -19.07 -13.17
C VAL A 78 -0.86 -17.59 -13.18
N SER A 79 -2.13 -17.29 -13.49
CA SER A 79 -2.65 -15.93 -13.47
C SER A 79 -2.57 -15.31 -12.07
N THR A 80 -3.00 -16.07 -11.05
CA THR A 80 -2.95 -15.66 -9.65
C THR A 80 -1.53 -15.34 -9.20
N ILE A 81 -0.57 -16.23 -9.47
CA ILE A 81 0.84 -16.02 -9.12
C ILE A 81 1.40 -14.79 -9.84
N ARG A 82 1.08 -14.60 -11.13
CA ARG A 82 1.54 -13.44 -11.90
C ARG A 82 1.08 -12.11 -11.28
N HIS A 83 -0.17 -12.04 -10.84
CA HIS A 83 -0.70 -10.85 -10.16
C HIS A 83 -0.13 -10.66 -8.75
N MET A 84 -0.13 -11.71 -7.92
CA MET A 84 0.28 -11.62 -6.51
C MET A 84 1.77 -11.37 -6.32
N PHE A 85 2.58 -11.80 -7.28
CA PHE A 85 4.03 -11.68 -7.24
C PHE A 85 4.55 -10.66 -8.25
N ALA A 86 3.73 -9.84 -8.92
CA ALA A 86 4.19 -8.88 -9.94
C ALA A 86 5.38 -8.01 -9.47
N ASP A 87 5.30 -7.47 -8.25
CA ASP A 87 6.30 -6.59 -7.65
C ASP A 87 7.33 -7.32 -6.74
N PHE A 88 7.23 -8.65 -6.60
CA PHE A 88 8.06 -9.38 -5.65
C PHE A 88 9.46 -9.63 -6.23
N GLN A 89 10.50 -9.18 -5.52
CA GLN A 89 11.89 -9.36 -5.94
C GLN A 89 12.45 -10.71 -5.44
N CYS A 90 13.12 -11.41 -6.34
CA CYS A 90 13.50 -12.82 -6.18
C CYS A 90 14.93 -13.00 -5.63
N GLU A 91 15.47 -12.04 -4.88
CA GLU A 91 16.86 -12.07 -4.46
C GLU A 91 17.10 -13.21 -3.47
N ASP A 92 16.23 -13.35 -2.46
CA ASP A 92 16.35 -14.35 -1.39
C ASP A 92 15.51 -15.62 -1.59
N LEU A 93 14.95 -15.84 -2.79
CA LEU A 93 14.18 -17.05 -3.06
C LEU A 93 15.10 -18.26 -3.24
N PRO A 94 14.75 -19.44 -2.67
CA PRO A 94 15.39 -20.71 -3.02
C PRO A 94 15.40 -20.94 -4.54
N ALA A 95 16.48 -21.53 -5.05
CA ALA A 95 16.72 -21.69 -6.49
C ALA A 95 15.54 -22.36 -7.25
N GLU A 96 14.90 -23.35 -6.61
CA GLU A 96 13.74 -24.04 -7.15
C GLU A 96 12.54 -23.11 -7.35
N LEU A 97 12.15 -22.38 -6.31
CA LEU A 97 11.03 -21.43 -6.36
C LEU A 97 11.31 -20.27 -7.31
N LYS A 98 12.57 -19.82 -7.38
CA LYS A 98 13.02 -18.80 -8.32
C LYS A 98 12.83 -19.24 -9.77
N THR A 99 13.15 -20.50 -10.07
CA THR A 99 12.96 -21.09 -11.41
C THR A 99 11.48 -21.23 -11.75
N PHE A 100 10.68 -21.71 -10.80
CA PHE A 100 9.21 -21.81 -10.97
C PHE A 100 8.58 -20.45 -11.24
N LEU A 101 8.93 -19.42 -10.48
CA LEU A 101 8.40 -18.08 -10.66
C LEU A 101 8.83 -17.44 -11.98
N LYS A 102 10.07 -17.66 -12.44
CA LYS A 102 10.53 -17.23 -13.77
C LYS A 102 9.71 -17.87 -14.89
N LYS A 103 9.52 -19.19 -14.82
CA LYS A 103 8.70 -19.95 -15.77
C LYS A 103 7.28 -19.38 -15.90
N ILE A 104 6.64 -19.04 -14.79
CA ILE A 104 5.27 -18.49 -14.76
C ILE A 104 5.19 -17.08 -15.35
N ARG A 105 6.21 -16.26 -15.08
CA ARG A 105 6.30 -14.90 -15.59
C ARG A 105 6.66 -14.84 -17.09
N GLY A 106 7.16 -15.94 -17.65
CA GLY A 106 7.51 -16.04 -19.08
C GLY A 106 8.91 -15.52 -19.41
N TYR A 107 9.83 -15.58 -18.44
CA TYR A 107 11.26 -15.28 -18.62
C TYR A 107 12.08 -16.55 -18.78
#